data_AF-A0A7C7D7T0-F1
#
_entry.id   AF-A0A7C7D7T0-F1
#
_cell.length_a   1.000
_cell.length_b   1.000
_cell.length_c   1.000
_cell.angle_alpha   90.00
_cell.angle_beta   90.00
_cell.angle_gamma   90.00
#
_symmetry.space_group_name_H-M   'P 1'
#
loop_
_entity.id
_entity.type
_entity.pdbx_description
1 polymer ?
#
loop_
_entity_poly.entity_id
_entity_poly.type
_entity_poly.pdbx_seq_one_letter_code
_entity_poly.pdbx_strand_id
1 'polypeptide(L)'
;MSKVISAVLMVTLLLSGCAAKDQGDQVNGTKSEQGTIYYVQTSPANMLQQLSTGEIDAFVAWEPNNAQAVTEGTGRYLMQSGEVAAEHPCCILALAGTEGDEDLALALAWANVKAVNFINDGDNHEKMLQYAMDFTGRDKESVVEALTYTKYVSFPDRERLADFLGAMRQNGTLVKEPAALGYANDEAFFQAFMNKDYVERVNAELETNPSWVPPSVSGKQITLGYINQDLHHLPMFIASQEGYYEAVGLVPGQTLQLKGYANGVAVMEAFKVKELNASYLGVAPAVLKQLNDGIALRGIGGANDEGSAIVVAKDSDIQSIGDLKDKTVAIPGLGTVQSYILDLAARNNTMKLQAK
;
A
#
# COMPACT_ATOMS: atom_id res chain seq x y z
N MET A 1 58.12 71.52 -38.35
CA MET A 1 57.72 70.95 -37.04
C MET A 1 57.64 69.43 -37.24
N SER A 2 58.74 68.68 -37.05
CA SER A 2 59.03 67.84 -35.86
C SER A 2 57.87 66.88 -35.53
N LYS A 3 57.94 65.55 -35.60
CA LYS A 3 59.01 64.60 -35.23
C LYS A 3 58.99 63.30 -36.07
N VAL A 4 60.16 62.68 -36.14
CA VAL A 4 60.50 61.33 -36.63
C VAL A 4 60.35 60.28 -35.49
N ILE A 5 60.17 59.00 -35.83
CA ILE A 5 60.69 57.73 -35.22
C ILE A 5 59.62 56.62 -35.39
N SER A 6 59.74 55.68 -36.35
CA SER A 6 60.50 54.41 -36.36
C SER A 6 60.07 53.35 -35.33
N ALA A 7 59.51 52.23 -35.81
CA ALA A 7 59.98 50.88 -35.49
C ALA A 7 59.29 49.83 -36.39
N VAL A 8 60.10 48.88 -36.85
CA VAL A 8 59.84 47.79 -37.79
C VAL A 8 60.10 46.47 -37.07
N LEU A 9 59.55 45.35 -37.61
CA LEU A 9 59.86 43.92 -37.32
C LEU A 9 59.21 43.36 -36.03
N MET A 10 58.73 42.11 -35.92
CA MET A 10 58.97 40.82 -36.60
C MET A 10 57.81 39.86 -36.18
N VAL A 11 57.22 39.06 -37.09
CA VAL A 11 57.24 37.56 -37.14
C VAL A 11 56.72 36.86 -35.85
N THR A 12 55.75 35.95 -35.84
CA THR A 12 55.81 34.51 -36.20
C THR A 12 54.40 33.93 -35.95
N LEU A 13 53.75 33.30 -36.94
CA LEU A 13 53.61 31.85 -37.21
C LEU A 13 52.44 31.12 -36.52
N LEU A 14 51.78 30.33 -37.38
CA LEU A 14 50.58 29.52 -37.22
C LEU A 14 50.79 28.28 -36.33
N LEU A 15 49.71 27.87 -35.65
CA LEU A 15 49.33 26.47 -35.38
C LEU A 15 47.78 26.41 -35.44
N SER A 16 47.19 26.08 -36.59
CA SER A 16 46.78 24.72 -37.02
C SER A 16 45.68 24.08 -36.15
N GLY A 17 44.46 24.08 -36.68
CA GLY A 17 43.35 23.24 -36.23
C GLY A 17 42.42 22.96 -37.42
N CYS A 18 42.78 21.96 -38.22
CA CYS A 18 41.97 21.48 -39.34
C CYS A 18 40.74 20.75 -38.81
N ALA A 19 39.56 21.17 -39.25
CA ALA A 19 38.31 20.44 -39.05
C ALA A 19 38.30 19.18 -39.92
N ALA A 20 38.35 18.01 -39.29
CA ALA A 20 38.02 16.74 -39.90
C ALA A 20 36.57 16.37 -39.52
N LYS A 21 35.79 16.01 -40.54
CA LYS A 21 34.44 15.44 -40.40
C LYS A 21 34.51 14.19 -39.54
N ASP A 22 33.71 14.15 -38.48
CA ASP A 22 33.49 12.92 -37.73
C ASP A 22 32.11 12.35 -38.08
N GLN A 23 32.13 11.09 -38.52
CA GLN A 23 30.95 10.26 -38.74
C GLN A 23 30.47 9.78 -37.38
N GLY A 24 29.47 10.45 -36.82
CA GLY A 24 28.75 9.97 -35.64
C GLY A 24 27.68 8.97 -36.05
N ASP A 25 27.91 7.70 -35.73
CA ASP A 25 26.98 6.58 -35.84
C ASP A 25 25.54 6.96 -35.48
N GLN A 26 24.62 6.68 -36.39
CA GLN A 26 23.22 6.45 -36.06
C GLN A 26 23.17 5.18 -35.20
N VAL A 27 23.31 5.33 -33.88
CA VAL A 27 22.89 4.29 -32.94
C VAL A 27 21.38 4.18 -33.09
N ASN A 28 20.96 3.29 -34.00
CA ASN A 28 19.66 2.66 -33.95
C ASN A 28 19.59 1.94 -32.60
N GLY A 29 19.19 2.68 -31.57
CA GLY A 29 18.69 2.07 -30.34
C GLY A 29 17.48 1.26 -30.75
N THR A 30 17.67 -0.03 -30.97
CA THR A 30 16.58 -1.00 -30.87
C THR A 30 15.92 -0.74 -29.54
N LYS A 31 14.73 -0.13 -29.55
CA LYS A 31 13.83 -0.17 -28.40
C LYS A 31 13.69 -1.65 -28.10
N SER A 32 14.39 -2.17 -27.08
CA SER A 32 14.18 -3.54 -26.65
C SER A 32 12.69 -3.66 -26.36
N GLU A 33 12.00 -4.56 -27.05
CA GLU A 33 10.57 -4.75 -26.83
C GLU A 33 10.37 -5.07 -25.34
N GLN A 34 9.66 -4.17 -24.66
CA GLN A 34 9.34 -4.29 -23.24
C GLN A 34 8.56 -5.60 -23.04
N GLY A 35 9.07 -6.50 -22.19
CA GLY A 35 8.38 -7.75 -21.86
C GLY A 35 6.99 -7.47 -21.30
N THR A 36 6.03 -8.35 -21.57
CA THR A 36 4.63 -8.17 -21.10
C THR A 36 4.31 -9.21 -20.04
N ILE A 37 3.82 -8.78 -18.88
CA ILE A 37 3.18 -9.65 -17.90
C ILE A 37 1.68 -9.50 -18.10
N TYR A 38 0.97 -10.61 -18.32
CA TYR A 38 -0.48 -10.61 -18.41
C TYR A 38 -1.09 -10.69 -17.02
N TYR A 39 -2.18 -9.96 -16.76
CA TYR A 39 -2.91 -10.07 -15.50
C TYR A 39 -4.37 -10.45 -15.68
N VAL A 40 -4.89 -11.14 -14.67
CA VAL A 40 -6.32 -11.46 -14.51
C VAL A 40 -6.78 -11.03 -13.11
N GLN A 41 -8.07 -10.73 -12.96
CA GLN A 41 -8.65 -10.37 -11.66
C GLN A 41 -9.42 -11.55 -11.08
N THR A 42 -9.13 -11.92 -9.83
CA THR A 42 -9.82 -13.01 -9.14
C THR A 42 -9.68 -12.84 -7.63
N SER A 43 -10.54 -13.48 -6.83
CA SER A 43 -10.40 -13.43 -5.36
C SER A 43 -9.18 -14.25 -4.89
N PRO A 44 -8.52 -13.88 -3.78
CA PRO A 44 -7.39 -14.65 -3.24
C PRO A 44 -7.68 -16.15 -3.04
N ALA A 45 -8.88 -16.52 -2.57
CA ALA A 45 -9.28 -17.92 -2.45
C ALA A 45 -9.23 -18.68 -3.79
N ASN A 46 -9.67 -18.04 -4.88
CA ASN A 46 -9.57 -18.61 -6.23
C ASN A 46 -8.14 -18.62 -6.76
N MET A 47 -7.28 -17.66 -6.36
CA MET A 47 -5.87 -17.64 -6.80
C MET A 47 -5.13 -18.93 -6.38
N LEU A 48 -5.36 -19.39 -5.15
CA LEU A 48 -4.77 -20.63 -4.64
C LEU A 48 -5.16 -21.83 -5.52
N GLN A 49 -6.45 -21.94 -5.83
CA GLN A 49 -6.96 -22.99 -6.71
C GLN A 49 -6.37 -22.87 -8.12
N GLN A 50 -6.42 -21.69 -8.72
CA GLN A 50 -5.95 -21.45 -10.10
C GLN A 50 -4.45 -21.68 -10.24
N LEU A 51 -3.66 -21.38 -9.20
CA LEU A 51 -2.23 -21.68 -9.16
C LEU A 51 -2.01 -23.20 -9.14
N SER A 52 -2.76 -23.93 -8.31
CA SER A 52 -2.66 -25.39 -8.20
C SER A 52 -3.02 -26.13 -9.50
N THR A 53 -3.95 -25.57 -10.29
CA THR A 53 -4.38 -26.15 -11.57
C THR A 53 -3.56 -25.67 -12.76
N GLY A 54 -2.63 -24.72 -12.56
CA GLY A 54 -1.83 -24.11 -13.63
C GLY A 54 -2.63 -23.19 -14.56
N GLU A 55 -3.79 -22.68 -14.13
CA GLU A 55 -4.56 -21.69 -14.89
C GLU A 55 -3.88 -20.31 -14.89
N ILE A 56 -3.13 -20.02 -13.83
CA ILE A 56 -2.25 -18.87 -13.67
C ILE A 56 -0.83 -19.33 -13.34
N ASP A 57 0.16 -18.54 -13.73
CA ASP A 57 1.58 -18.84 -13.45
C ASP A 57 2.00 -18.28 -12.08
N ALA A 58 1.37 -17.18 -11.65
CA ALA A 58 1.65 -16.52 -10.39
C ALA A 58 0.41 -15.77 -9.87
N PHE A 59 0.46 -15.29 -8.63
CA PHE A 59 -0.50 -14.32 -8.11
C PHE A 59 0.16 -13.30 -7.18
N VAL A 60 -0.55 -12.20 -6.92
CA VAL A 60 -0.18 -11.23 -5.87
C VAL A 60 -1.37 -11.06 -4.92
N ALA A 61 -1.18 -11.36 -3.63
CA ALA A 61 -2.21 -11.23 -2.60
C ALA A 61 -1.65 -10.64 -1.30
N TRP A 62 -2.54 -10.31 -0.37
CA TRP A 62 -2.21 -9.98 1.02
C TRP A 62 -2.10 -11.25 1.87
N GLU A 63 -1.34 -11.17 2.95
CA GLU A 63 -1.28 -12.22 3.96
C GLU A 63 -2.62 -12.45 4.68
N PRO A 64 -2.98 -13.70 5.01
CA PRO A 64 -2.17 -14.91 4.99
C PRO A 64 -2.28 -15.74 3.70
N ASN A 65 -2.85 -15.21 2.62
CA ASN A 65 -3.09 -16.01 1.41
C ASN A 65 -1.77 -16.47 0.76
N ASN A 66 -0.72 -15.64 0.82
CA ASN A 66 0.58 -16.04 0.29
C ASN A 66 1.22 -17.11 1.17
N ALA A 67 1.25 -16.89 2.49
CA ALA A 67 1.74 -17.87 3.46
C ALA A 67 1.05 -19.22 3.30
N GLN A 68 -0.28 -19.24 3.16
CA GLN A 68 -1.05 -20.45 2.94
C GLN A 68 -0.58 -21.23 1.70
N ALA A 69 -0.33 -20.53 0.57
CA ALA A 69 0.18 -21.20 -0.62
C ALA A 69 1.53 -21.88 -0.37
N VAL A 70 2.39 -21.26 0.45
CA VAL A 70 3.72 -21.75 0.77
C VAL A 70 3.68 -22.93 1.74
N THR A 71 2.92 -22.81 2.83
CA THR A 71 2.80 -23.86 3.86
C THR A 71 2.08 -25.10 3.35
N GLU A 72 1.06 -24.93 2.49
CA GLU A 72 0.37 -26.05 1.83
C GLU A 72 1.17 -26.66 0.67
N GLY A 73 2.31 -26.05 0.29
CA GLY A 73 3.17 -26.54 -0.78
C GLY A 73 2.61 -26.36 -2.19
N THR A 74 1.59 -25.50 -2.38
CA THR A 74 1.07 -25.15 -3.71
C THR A 74 1.95 -24.10 -4.40
N GLY A 75 2.53 -23.19 -3.62
CA GLY A 75 3.33 -22.07 -4.11
C GLY A 75 4.65 -21.88 -3.37
N ARG A 76 5.42 -20.91 -3.86
CA ARG A 76 6.58 -20.33 -3.17
C ARG A 76 6.63 -18.84 -3.45
N TYR A 77 7.20 -18.08 -2.52
CA TYR A 77 7.49 -16.67 -2.78
C TYR A 77 8.48 -16.55 -3.94
N LEU A 78 8.12 -15.73 -4.92
CA LEU A 78 9.06 -15.21 -5.91
C LEU A 78 9.72 -13.94 -5.39
N MET A 79 8.92 -13.07 -4.75
CA MET A 79 9.37 -11.77 -4.23
C MET A 79 8.39 -11.24 -3.20
N GLN A 80 8.88 -10.82 -2.04
CA GLN A 80 8.09 -10.11 -1.02
C GLN A 80 7.87 -8.66 -1.44
N SER A 81 6.75 -8.06 -1.01
CA SER A 81 6.45 -6.67 -1.37
C SER A 81 7.47 -5.67 -0.79
N GLY A 82 8.07 -5.97 0.36
CA GLY A 82 9.18 -5.21 0.92
C GLY A 82 10.46 -5.27 0.08
N GLU A 83 10.66 -6.32 -0.73
CA GLU A 83 11.76 -6.39 -1.71
C GLU A 83 11.46 -5.55 -2.96
N VAL A 84 10.18 -5.38 -3.32
CA VAL A 84 9.75 -4.51 -4.42
C VAL A 84 9.87 -3.03 -4.02
N ALA A 85 9.39 -2.70 -2.82
CA ALA A 85 9.40 -1.36 -2.25
C ALA A 85 9.48 -1.46 -0.71
N ALA A 86 10.66 -1.27 -0.14
CA ALA A 86 10.88 -1.40 1.29
C ALA A 86 9.98 -0.46 2.09
N GLU A 87 9.34 -1.00 3.13
CA GLU A 87 8.47 -0.27 4.07
C GLU A 87 7.34 0.49 3.39
N HIS A 88 6.85 0.00 2.24
CA HIS A 88 5.73 0.64 1.57
C HIS A 88 4.47 0.58 2.45
N PRO A 89 3.68 1.66 2.51
CA PRO A 89 2.43 1.64 3.25
C PRO A 89 1.46 0.66 2.61
N CYS A 90 0.66 -0.02 3.44
CA CYS A 90 -0.37 -0.94 2.97
C CYS A 90 -1.77 -0.46 3.39
N CYS A 91 -2.23 -0.81 4.58
CA CYS A 91 -3.59 -0.51 5.04
C CYS A 91 -3.61 0.61 6.07
N ILE A 92 -4.67 1.42 6.01
CA ILE A 92 -4.96 2.53 6.91
C ILE A 92 -6.33 2.34 7.55
N LEU A 93 -6.56 3.04 8.66
CA LEU A 93 -7.89 3.28 9.22
C LEU A 93 -8.40 4.63 8.70
N ALA A 94 -9.50 4.62 7.96
CA ALA A 94 -10.10 5.82 7.39
C ALA A 94 -11.54 6.05 7.87
N LEU A 95 -11.91 7.32 7.98
CA LEU A 95 -13.27 7.79 8.21
C LEU A 95 -13.90 8.31 6.92
N ALA A 96 -15.22 8.18 6.82
CA ALA A 96 -16.01 8.86 5.81
C ALA A 96 -16.00 10.38 6.03
N GLY A 97 -15.79 11.14 4.95
CA GLY A 97 -15.73 12.60 4.96
C GLY A 97 -14.34 13.16 5.27
N THR A 98 -14.13 14.43 4.95
CA THR A 98 -12.91 15.20 5.24
C THR A 98 -13.08 16.14 6.44
N GLU A 99 -14.33 16.44 6.80
CA GLU A 99 -14.76 17.23 7.95
C GLU A 99 -15.68 16.32 8.78
N GLY A 100 -15.56 16.31 10.12
CA GLY A 100 -16.37 15.36 10.88
C GLY A 100 -16.08 15.25 12.36
N ASP A 101 -16.61 14.15 12.89
CA ASP A 101 -16.74 13.82 14.30
C ASP A 101 -15.38 13.54 14.96
N GLU A 102 -14.79 14.58 15.52
CA GLU A 102 -13.46 14.55 16.15
C GLU A 102 -13.37 13.58 17.33
N ASP A 103 -14.48 13.42 18.08
CA ASP A 103 -14.54 12.46 19.18
C ASP A 103 -14.54 11.02 18.64
N LEU A 104 -15.28 10.74 17.56
CA LEU A 104 -15.24 9.43 16.90
C LEU A 104 -13.86 9.14 16.31
N ALA A 105 -13.23 10.13 15.68
CA ALA A 105 -11.88 9.98 15.13
C ALA A 105 -10.87 9.64 16.21
N LEU A 106 -10.88 10.36 17.34
CA LEU A 106 -10.01 10.10 18.46
C LEU A 106 -10.29 8.74 19.11
N ALA A 107 -11.56 8.37 19.28
CA ALA A 107 -11.97 7.09 19.87
C ALA A 107 -11.50 5.89 19.02
N LEU A 108 -11.68 5.95 17.70
CA LEU A 108 -11.23 4.89 16.79
C LEU A 108 -9.71 4.87 16.62
N ALA A 109 -9.05 6.03 16.58
CA ALA A 109 -7.58 6.10 16.59
C ALA A 109 -7.00 5.51 17.88
N TRP A 110 -7.61 5.78 19.04
CA TRP A 110 -7.20 5.19 20.31
C TRP A 110 -7.32 3.66 20.31
N ALA A 111 -8.47 3.14 19.87
CA ALA A 111 -8.67 1.69 19.79
C ALA A 111 -7.66 1.04 18.82
N ASN A 112 -7.35 1.70 17.71
CA ASN A 112 -6.36 1.25 16.74
C ASN A 112 -4.94 1.24 17.32
N VAL A 113 -4.50 2.34 17.95
CA VAL A 113 -3.17 2.42 18.57
C VAL A 113 -3.01 1.36 19.66
N LYS A 114 -4.03 1.16 20.51
CA LYS A 114 -4.02 0.12 21.53
C LYS A 114 -3.89 -1.27 20.92
N ALA A 115 -4.59 -1.55 19.82
CA ALA A 115 -4.51 -2.84 19.13
C ALA A 115 -3.15 -3.05 18.43
N VAL A 116 -2.60 -2.03 17.77
CA VAL A 116 -1.25 -2.11 17.19
C VAL A 116 -0.19 -2.32 18.27
N ASN A 117 -0.28 -1.59 19.39
CA ASN A 117 0.63 -1.80 20.52
C ASN A 117 0.49 -3.21 21.10
N PHE A 118 -0.73 -3.74 21.19
CA PHE A 118 -0.97 -5.12 21.61
C PHE A 118 -0.28 -6.13 20.68
N ILE A 119 -0.37 -5.94 19.36
CA ILE A 119 0.27 -6.83 18.38
C ILE A 119 1.80 -6.80 18.50
N ASN A 120 2.37 -5.61 18.69
CA ASN A 120 3.81 -5.39 18.73
C ASN A 120 4.44 -5.70 20.10
N ASP A 121 3.62 -5.91 21.13
CA ASP A 121 4.07 -6.30 22.46
C ASP A 121 4.32 -7.82 22.52
N GLY A 122 5.59 -8.19 22.73
CA GLY A 122 6.02 -9.58 22.80
C GLY A 122 5.33 -10.40 23.90
N ASP A 123 4.87 -9.76 24.96
CA ASP A 123 4.14 -10.45 26.04
C ASP A 123 2.76 -10.95 25.58
N ASN A 124 2.20 -10.35 24.53
CA ASN A 124 0.92 -10.73 23.95
C ASN A 124 1.05 -11.77 22.83
N HIS A 125 2.25 -12.23 22.47
CA HIS A 125 2.50 -12.99 21.24
C HIS A 125 1.58 -14.21 21.06
N GLU A 126 1.47 -15.10 22.05
CA GLU A 126 0.61 -16.29 21.92
C GLU A 126 -0.88 -15.94 21.80
N LYS A 127 -1.33 -14.91 22.51
CA LYS A 127 -2.72 -14.44 22.43
C LYS A 127 -3.00 -13.75 21.09
N MET A 128 -2.04 -12.98 20.58
CA MET A 128 -2.09 -12.38 19.25
C MET A 128 -2.15 -13.46 18.16
N LEU A 129 -1.34 -14.51 18.25
CA LEU A 129 -1.41 -15.65 17.31
C LEU A 129 -2.77 -16.34 17.36
N GLN A 130 -3.36 -16.53 18.54
CA GLN A 130 -4.72 -17.07 18.66
C GLN A 130 -5.75 -16.19 17.96
N TYR A 131 -5.71 -14.87 18.17
CA TYR A 131 -6.61 -13.94 17.49
C TYR A 131 -6.41 -13.88 15.99
N ALA A 132 -5.17 -13.97 15.51
CA ALA A 132 -4.86 -14.06 14.10
C ALA A 132 -5.44 -15.34 13.47
N MET A 133 -5.34 -16.49 14.14
CA MET A 133 -5.98 -17.74 13.70
C MET A 133 -7.50 -17.63 13.70
N ASP A 134 -8.11 -17.09 14.76
CA ASP A 134 -9.57 -16.94 14.88
C ASP A 134 -10.13 -16.02 13.79
N PHE A 135 -9.44 -14.92 13.50
CA PHE A 135 -9.86 -13.94 12.50
C PHE A 135 -9.76 -14.47 11.06
N THR A 136 -8.69 -15.21 10.77
CA THR A 136 -8.38 -15.67 9.41
C THR A 136 -8.95 -17.06 9.13
N GLY A 137 -9.25 -17.84 10.17
CA GLY A 137 -9.54 -19.26 10.08
C GLY A 137 -8.36 -20.10 9.58
N ARG A 138 -7.12 -19.59 9.68
CA ARG A 138 -5.90 -20.28 9.25
C ARG A 138 -5.21 -21.00 10.41
N ASP A 139 -4.43 -22.02 10.06
CA ASP A 139 -3.62 -22.75 11.01
C ASP A 139 -2.43 -21.91 11.52
N LYS A 140 -1.83 -22.34 12.64
CA LYS A 140 -0.73 -21.62 13.29
C LYS A 140 0.49 -21.44 12.38
N GLU A 141 0.81 -22.42 11.55
CA GLU A 141 1.99 -22.37 10.67
C GLU A 141 1.80 -21.28 9.62
N SER A 142 0.66 -21.26 8.94
CA SER A 142 0.31 -20.22 7.96
C SER A 142 0.26 -18.82 8.58
N VAL A 143 -0.25 -18.69 9.81
CA VAL A 143 -0.29 -17.40 10.52
C VAL A 143 1.11 -16.92 10.90
N VAL A 144 1.97 -17.78 11.45
CA VAL A 144 3.34 -17.42 11.82
C VAL A 144 4.15 -17.00 10.58
N GLU A 145 4.01 -17.75 9.49
CA GLU A 145 4.65 -17.44 8.22
C GLU A 145 4.20 -16.06 7.69
N ALA A 146 2.90 -15.81 7.67
CA ALA A 146 2.33 -14.53 7.25
C ALA A 146 2.81 -13.33 8.08
N LEU A 147 2.86 -13.48 9.40
CA LEU A 147 3.25 -12.40 10.31
C LEU A 147 4.74 -12.05 10.20
N THR A 148 5.58 -12.93 9.66
CA THR A 148 6.99 -12.65 9.39
C THR A 148 7.17 -11.50 8.39
N TYR A 149 6.22 -11.31 7.48
CA TYR A 149 6.29 -10.33 6.40
C TYR A 149 5.33 -9.13 6.57
N THR A 150 4.61 -9.06 7.69
CA THR A 150 3.63 -8.00 7.97
C THR A 150 4.11 -7.12 9.11
N LYS A 151 4.26 -5.81 8.88
CA LYS A 151 4.73 -4.85 9.89
C LYS A 151 3.55 -4.00 10.37
N TYR A 152 3.13 -4.14 11.62
CA TYR A 152 2.00 -3.35 12.14
C TYR A 152 2.46 -1.97 12.63
N VAL A 153 1.91 -0.93 12.02
CA VAL A 153 2.24 0.47 12.33
C VAL A 153 0.98 1.26 12.61
N SER A 154 1.02 2.14 13.60
CA SER A 154 -0.13 2.98 13.96
C SER A 154 -0.28 4.19 13.05
N PHE A 155 0.73 4.51 12.24
CA PHE A 155 0.70 5.53 11.19
C PHE A 155 1.75 5.22 10.12
N PRO A 156 1.44 5.36 8.81
CA PRO A 156 2.41 5.09 7.75
C PRO A 156 3.50 6.16 7.69
N ASP A 157 4.69 5.78 7.21
CA ASP A 157 5.74 6.75 6.93
C ASP A 157 5.35 7.69 5.77
N ARG A 158 5.62 8.98 5.95
CA ARG A 158 5.20 10.01 5.01
C ARG A 158 5.99 9.99 3.70
N GLU A 159 7.30 9.73 3.75
CA GLU A 159 8.13 9.67 2.55
C GLU A 159 7.72 8.45 1.72
N ARG A 160 7.54 7.29 2.38
CA ARG A 160 7.07 6.06 1.72
C ARG A 160 5.69 6.23 1.09
N LEU A 161 4.79 6.96 1.75
CA LEU A 161 3.48 7.29 1.21
C LEU A 161 3.57 8.18 -0.03
N ALA A 162 4.43 9.19 -0.03
CA ALA A 162 4.64 10.05 -1.20
C ALA A 162 5.21 9.26 -2.39
N ASP A 163 6.20 8.39 -2.15
CA ASP A 163 6.80 7.53 -3.19
C ASP A 163 5.77 6.59 -3.81
N PHE A 164 4.95 5.96 -2.98
CA PHE A 164 3.89 5.06 -3.42
C PHE A 164 2.91 5.75 -4.37
N LEU A 165 2.63 7.03 -4.13
CA LEU A 165 1.66 7.80 -4.91
C LEU A 165 2.26 8.37 -6.19
N GLY A 166 3.54 8.72 -6.16
CA GLY A 166 4.33 8.93 -7.37
C GLY A 166 4.25 7.71 -8.30
N ALA A 167 4.38 6.51 -7.76
CA ALA A 167 4.25 5.27 -8.53
C ALA A 167 2.83 5.06 -9.10
N MET A 168 1.77 5.36 -8.33
CA MET A 168 0.38 5.29 -8.81
C MET A 168 0.09 6.24 -9.97
N ARG A 169 0.74 7.41 -10.03
CA ARG A 169 0.62 8.30 -11.20
C ARG A 169 1.31 7.76 -12.44
N GLN A 170 2.51 7.22 -12.27
CA GLN A 170 3.32 6.72 -13.39
C GLN A 170 2.64 5.57 -14.13
N ASN A 171 1.82 4.77 -13.46
CA ASN A 171 1.09 3.67 -14.10
C ASN A 171 -0.24 4.08 -14.73
N GLY A 172 -0.63 5.36 -14.65
CA GLY A 172 -1.80 5.92 -15.32
C GLY A 172 -3.15 5.60 -14.66
N THR A 173 -3.18 4.96 -13.49
CA THR A 173 -4.44 4.71 -12.76
C THR A 173 -4.98 5.98 -12.09
N LEU A 174 -4.09 6.84 -11.60
CA LEU A 174 -4.46 8.12 -11.05
C LEU A 174 -4.61 9.16 -12.18
N VAL A 175 -5.84 9.45 -12.58
CA VAL A 175 -6.13 10.30 -13.75
C VAL A 175 -6.50 11.74 -13.37
N LYS A 176 -6.92 11.96 -12.12
CA LYS A 176 -7.20 13.31 -11.60
C LYS A 176 -6.11 13.73 -10.62
N GLU A 177 -5.65 14.95 -10.79
CA GLU A 177 -4.71 15.59 -9.87
C GLU A 177 -5.42 16.19 -8.65
N PRO A 178 -4.74 16.33 -7.50
CA PRO A 178 -5.31 16.96 -6.31
C PRO A 178 -5.94 18.33 -6.53
N ALA A 179 -5.44 19.12 -7.48
CA ALA A 179 -6.01 20.40 -7.89
C ALA A 179 -7.48 20.28 -8.33
N ALA A 180 -7.91 19.14 -8.86
CA ALA A 180 -9.31 18.88 -9.22
C ALA A 180 -10.25 18.84 -8.01
N LEU A 181 -9.72 18.58 -6.81
CA LEU A 181 -10.43 18.66 -5.54
C LEU A 181 -10.15 19.96 -4.76
N GLY A 182 -9.44 20.91 -5.36
CA GLY A 182 -9.12 22.20 -4.74
C GLY A 182 -7.86 22.23 -3.88
N TYR A 183 -7.05 21.16 -3.88
CA TYR A 183 -5.77 21.17 -3.18
C TYR A 183 -4.69 21.90 -4.00
N ALA A 184 -3.86 22.68 -3.32
CA ALA A 184 -2.80 23.46 -3.99
C ALA A 184 -1.71 22.58 -4.63
N ASN A 185 -1.42 21.44 -4.01
CA ASN A 185 -0.40 20.47 -4.41
C ASN A 185 -0.64 19.14 -3.68
N ASP A 186 0.20 18.16 -3.97
CA ASP A 186 0.19 16.82 -3.36
C ASP A 186 0.32 16.86 -1.85
N GLU A 187 1.22 17.71 -1.37
CA GLU A 187 1.47 17.85 0.06
C GLU A 187 0.22 18.33 0.80
N ALA A 188 -0.48 19.33 0.26
CA ALA A 188 -1.73 19.82 0.84
C ALA A 188 -2.82 18.74 0.82
N PHE A 189 -2.87 17.92 -0.23
CA PHE A 189 -3.76 16.75 -0.26
C PHE A 189 -3.39 15.73 0.80
N PHE A 190 -2.11 15.40 0.98
CA PHE A 190 -1.69 14.40 1.97
C PHE A 190 -1.93 14.82 3.40
N GLN A 191 -1.66 16.08 3.73
CA GLN A 191 -1.98 16.61 5.05
C GLN A 191 -3.48 16.51 5.36
N ALA A 192 -4.34 16.70 4.36
CA ALA A 192 -5.78 16.56 4.53
C ALA A 192 -6.24 15.09 4.52
N PHE A 193 -5.59 14.25 3.70
CA PHE A 193 -5.95 12.85 3.51
C PHE A 193 -5.53 11.98 4.70
N MET A 194 -4.32 12.16 5.23
CA MET A 194 -3.81 11.41 6.39
C MET A 194 -3.53 12.38 7.55
N ASN A 195 -4.41 12.36 8.55
CA ASN A 195 -4.24 13.20 9.73
C ASN A 195 -3.56 12.41 10.88
N LYS A 196 -2.29 12.74 11.15
CA LYS A 196 -1.49 12.11 12.20
C LYS A 196 -1.83 12.58 13.62
N ASP A 197 -2.50 13.72 13.75
CA ASP A 197 -2.70 14.40 15.04
C ASP A 197 -3.46 13.51 16.04
N TYR A 198 -4.37 12.65 15.56
CA TYR A 198 -5.08 11.71 16.43
C TYR A 198 -4.13 10.67 17.04
N VAL A 199 -3.26 10.08 16.23
CA VAL A 199 -2.30 9.07 16.69
C VAL A 199 -1.25 9.70 17.61
N GLU A 200 -0.74 10.88 17.24
CA GLU A 200 0.22 11.62 18.08
C GLU A 200 -0.39 11.99 19.43
N ARG A 201 -1.64 12.47 19.45
CA ARG A 201 -2.36 12.76 20.69
C ARG A 201 -2.55 11.51 21.54
N VAL A 202 -3.01 10.41 20.95
CA VAL A 202 -3.22 9.14 21.69
C VAL A 202 -1.90 8.67 22.31
N ASN A 203 -0.81 8.68 21.55
CA ASN A 203 0.50 8.25 22.05
C ASN A 203 0.96 9.13 23.22
N ALA A 204 0.84 10.46 23.12
CA ALA A 204 1.21 11.38 24.20
C ALA A 204 0.38 11.16 25.48
N GLU A 205 -0.93 10.92 25.34
CA GLU A 205 -1.81 10.64 26.47
C GLU A 205 -1.48 9.28 27.13
N LEU A 206 -1.21 8.24 26.33
CA LEU A 206 -0.85 6.91 26.83
C LEU A 206 0.54 6.86 27.46
N GLU A 207 1.49 7.66 26.98
CA GLU A 207 2.81 7.83 27.59
C GLU A 207 2.70 8.41 29.01
N THR A 208 1.79 9.38 29.19
CA THR A 208 1.55 10.02 30.49
C THR A 208 0.67 9.17 31.41
N ASN A 209 -0.36 8.53 30.86
CA ASN A 209 -1.31 7.68 31.57
C ASN A 209 -1.68 6.45 30.71
N PRO A 210 -1.06 5.29 30.95
CA PRO A 210 -1.33 4.07 30.17
C PRO A 210 -2.78 3.56 30.22
N SER A 211 -3.57 4.04 31.19
CA SER A 211 -5.00 3.72 31.36
C SER A 211 -5.92 4.81 30.82
N TRP A 212 -5.40 5.83 30.13
CA TRP A 212 -6.19 6.88 29.52
C TRP A 212 -7.11 6.31 28.43
N VAL A 213 -8.35 6.79 28.43
CA VAL A 213 -9.39 6.49 27.43
C VAL A 213 -9.98 7.82 26.97
N PRO A 214 -10.15 8.06 25.66
CA PRO A 214 -10.77 9.29 25.16
C PRO A 214 -12.24 9.40 25.55
N PRO A 215 -12.87 10.58 25.36
CA PRO A 215 -14.30 10.74 25.57
C PRO A 215 -15.13 9.66 24.88
N SER A 216 -16.12 9.12 25.59
CA SER A 216 -17.03 8.14 25.01
C SER A 216 -17.88 8.76 23.91
N VAL A 217 -18.08 7.98 22.85
CA VAL A 217 -18.95 8.29 21.71
C VAL A 217 -20.27 7.53 21.76
N SER A 218 -20.75 7.24 22.99
CA SER A 218 -22.03 6.58 23.24
C SER A 218 -23.20 7.26 22.51
N GLY A 219 -24.11 6.45 21.96
CA GLY A 219 -25.28 6.93 21.23
C GLY A 219 -25.08 7.14 19.72
N LYS A 220 -23.89 6.83 19.19
CA LYS A 220 -23.64 6.77 17.74
C LYS A 220 -23.86 5.35 17.22
N GLN A 221 -24.38 5.22 16.00
CA GLN A 221 -24.41 3.97 15.26
C GLN A 221 -23.28 4.00 14.22
N ILE A 222 -22.30 3.13 14.38
CA ILE A 222 -21.10 3.09 13.54
C ILE A 222 -21.07 1.78 12.77
N THR A 223 -20.89 1.87 11.45
CA THR A 223 -20.50 0.73 10.62
C THR A 223 -19.02 0.87 10.26
N LEU A 224 -18.21 -0.08 10.71
CA LEU A 224 -16.78 -0.16 10.47
C LEU A 224 -16.47 -1.31 9.50
N GLY A 225 -15.90 -0.97 8.35
CA GLY A 225 -15.53 -1.91 7.31
C GLY A 225 -14.16 -2.56 7.52
N TYR A 226 -13.98 -3.77 6.99
CA TYR A 226 -12.70 -4.46 6.90
C TYR A 226 -12.70 -5.48 5.74
N ILE A 227 -11.53 -5.98 5.33
CA ILE A 227 -11.40 -7.04 4.33
C ILE A 227 -11.39 -8.40 5.04
N ASN A 228 -12.20 -9.33 4.56
CA ASN A 228 -12.34 -10.63 5.19
C ASN A 228 -11.02 -11.41 5.20
N GLN A 229 -10.66 -11.95 6.37
CA GLN A 229 -9.48 -12.81 6.57
C GLN A 229 -8.15 -12.16 6.18
N ASP A 230 -8.08 -10.83 6.08
CA ASP A 230 -6.87 -10.09 5.75
C ASP A 230 -6.11 -9.72 7.02
N LEU A 231 -4.94 -10.33 7.25
CA LEU A 231 -4.16 -10.07 8.46
C LEU A 231 -3.73 -8.61 8.59
N HIS A 232 -3.72 -7.84 7.50
CA HIS A 232 -3.46 -6.40 7.55
C HIS A 232 -4.47 -5.66 8.43
N HIS A 233 -5.66 -6.22 8.59
CA HIS A 233 -6.75 -5.67 9.38
C HIS A 233 -6.85 -6.31 10.77
N LEU A 234 -5.85 -7.07 11.22
CA LEU A 234 -5.79 -7.65 12.57
C LEU A 234 -6.00 -6.63 13.71
N PRO A 235 -5.53 -5.36 13.63
CA PRO A 235 -5.82 -4.36 14.65
C PRO A 235 -7.32 -4.16 14.93
N MET A 236 -8.16 -4.26 13.89
CA MET A 236 -9.61 -4.18 14.03
C MET A 236 -10.15 -5.31 14.90
N PHE A 237 -9.73 -6.54 14.60
CA PHE A 237 -10.20 -7.72 15.30
C PHE A 237 -9.75 -7.70 16.76
N ILE A 238 -8.48 -7.36 17.01
CA ILE A 238 -7.92 -7.24 18.36
C ILE A 238 -8.63 -6.13 19.15
N ALA A 239 -8.89 -4.97 18.56
CA ALA A 239 -9.65 -3.91 19.21
C ALA A 239 -11.06 -4.36 19.64
N SER A 240 -11.68 -5.26 18.87
CA SER A 240 -12.95 -5.88 19.25
C SER A 240 -12.79 -6.91 20.36
N GLN A 241 -11.79 -7.78 20.30
CA GLN A 241 -11.60 -8.85 21.30
C GLN A 241 -11.13 -8.32 22.66
N GLU A 242 -10.28 -7.29 22.66
CA GLU A 242 -9.76 -6.67 23.87
C GLU A 242 -10.71 -5.62 24.47
N GLY A 243 -11.91 -5.44 23.91
CA GLY A 243 -12.93 -4.52 24.43
C GLY A 243 -12.59 -3.04 24.25
N TYR A 244 -11.65 -2.69 23.37
CA TYR A 244 -11.27 -1.29 23.15
C TYR A 244 -12.41 -0.48 22.54
N TYR A 245 -13.19 -1.06 21.63
CA TYR A 245 -14.39 -0.37 21.13
C TYR A 245 -15.43 -0.14 22.23
N GLU A 246 -15.65 -1.13 23.11
CA GLU A 246 -16.62 -1.00 24.20
C GLU A 246 -16.22 0.08 25.21
N ALA A 247 -14.91 0.21 25.49
CA ALA A 247 -14.36 1.23 26.39
C ALA A 247 -14.70 2.67 25.96
N VAL A 248 -14.90 2.90 24.65
CA VAL A 248 -15.31 4.19 24.09
C VAL A 248 -16.81 4.28 23.80
N GLY A 249 -17.61 3.27 24.17
CA GLY A 249 -19.07 3.25 23.97
C GLY A 249 -19.54 2.69 22.62
N LEU A 250 -18.63 2.04 21.88
CA LEU A 250 -18.93 1.35 20.62
C LEU A 250 -19.02 -0.16 20.88
N VAL A 251 -20.23 -0.68 21.03
CA VAL A 251 -20.49 -2.07 21.43
C VAL A 251 -20.73 -2.93 20.18
N PRO A 252 -19.86 -3.91 19.87
CA PRO A 252 -20.03 -4.81 18.74
C PRO A 252 -21.40 -5.49 18.72
N GLY A 253 -22.05 -5.53 17.55
CA GLY A 253 -23.39 -6.12 17.38
C GLY A 253 -24.55 -5.25 17.89
N GLN A 254 -24.26 -4.11 18.50
CA GLN A 254 -25.25 -3.13 18.96
C GLN A 254 -25.02 -1.76 18.29
N THR A 255 -24.10 -0.97 18.85
CA THR A 255 -23.77 0.38 18.35
C THR A 255 -22.62 0.38 17.37
N LEU A 256 -21.84 -0.71 17.31
CA LEU A 256 -20.79 -0.95 16.33
C LEU A 256 -21.12 -2.17 15.48
N GLN A 257 -21.21 -1.98 14.17
CA GLN A 257 -21.34 -3.06 13.19
C GLN A 257 -20.03 -3.22 12.44
N LEU A 258 -19.42 -4.40 12.58
CA LEU A 258 -18.24 -4.80 11.82
C LEU A 258 -18.71 -5.45 10.51
N LYS A 259 -18.28 -4.91 9.37
CA LYS A 259 -18.72 -5.41 8.05
C LYS A 259 -17.54 -5.80 7.18
N GLY A 260 -17.52 -7.06 6.75
CA GLY A 260 -16.48 -7.62 5.91
C GLY A 260 -16.72 -7.41 4.42
N TYR A 261 -15.64 -7.13 3.68
CA TYR A 261 -15.64 -6.92 2.23
C TYR A 261 -14.62 -7.81 1.53
N ALA A 262 -14.78 -7.97 0.21
CA ALA A 262 -13.92 -8.83 -0.60
C ALA A 262 -12.54 -8.22 -0.90
N ASN A 263 -12.45 -6.90 -1.09
CA ASN A 263 -11.20 -6.17 -1.35
C ASN A 263 -11.41 -4.66 -1.10
N GLY A 264 -10.32 -3.88 -1.19
CA GLY A 264 -10.38 -2.43 -0.97
C GLY A 264 -11.24 -1.65 -1.99
N VAL A 265 -11.43 -2.15 -3.21
CA VAL A 265 -12.33 -1.51 -4.19
C VAL A 265 -13.79 -1.63 -3.74
N ALA A 266 -14.19 -2.81 -3.24
CA ALA A 266 -15.53 -3.02 -2.69
C ALA A 266 -15.80 -2.13 -1.46
N VAL A 267 -14.78 -1.92 -0.60
CA VAL A 267 -14.86 -0.96 0.51
C VAL A 267 -15.13 0.46 -0.02
N MET A 268 -14.43 0.89 -1.07
CA MET A 268 -14.64 2.21 -1.65
C MET A 268 -16.03 2.39 -2.27
N GLU A 269 -16.59 1.37 -2.91
CA GLU A 269 -17.98 1.43 -3.40
C GLU A 269 -18.98 1.50 -2.22
N ALA A 270 -18.69 0.87 -1.08
CA ALA A 270 -19.51 0.99 0.13
C ALA A 270 -19.44 2.41 0.75
N PHE A 271 -18.27 3.04 0.78
CA PHE A 271 -18.15 4.46 1.14
C PHE A 271 -18.93 5.37 0.20
N LYS A 272 -18.86 5.13 -1.11
CA LYS A 272 -19.56 5.91 -2.14
C LYS A 272 -21.08 5.96 -1.92
N VAL A 273 -21.66 4.83 -1.52
CA VAL A 273 -23.10 4.74 -1.21
C VAL A 273 -23.43 5.07 0.25
N LYS A 274 -22.45 5.59 1.02
CA LYS A 274 -22.58 6.02 2.42
C LYS A 274 -23.00 4.90 3.38
N GLU A 275 -22.59 3.68 3.09
CA GLU A 275 -22.84 2.52 3.94
C GLU A 275 -21.90 2.49 5.16
N LEU A 276 -20.69 3.04 5.00
CA LEU A 276 -19.62 2.99 5.99
C LEU A 276 -19.41 4.33 6.67
N ASN A 277 -19.15 4.29 7.98
CA ASN A 277 -18.64 5.42 8.75
C ASN A 277 -17.11 5.41 8.81
N ALA A 278 -16.53 4.22 8.96
CA ALA A 278 -15.10 4.00 9.04
C ALA A 278 -14.73 2.70 8.31
N SER A 279 -13.47 2.52 7.94
CA SER A 279 -12.97 1.24 7.44
C SER A 279 -11.46 1.13 7.62
N TYR A 280 -11.00 -0.09 7.85
CA TYR A 280 -9.66 -0.49 7.46
C TYR A 280 -9.67 -0.77 5.96
N LEU A 281 -8.68 -0.26 5.22
CA LEU A 281 -8.51 -0.50 3.78
C LEU A 281 -7.12 -0.14 3.30
N GLY A 282 -6.73 -0.67 2.14
CA GLY A 282 -5.50 -0.28 1.46
C GLY A 282 -5.45 1.23 1.13
N VAL A 283 -4.30 1.84 1.31
CA VAL A 283 -4.08 3.26 1.00
C VAL A 283 -4.24 3.55 -0.49
N ALA A 284 -3.88 2.59 -1.34
CA ALA A 284 -3.98 2.72 -2.79
C ALA A 284 -5.42 2.92 -3.29
N PRO A 285 -6.38 2.02 -2.99
CA PRO A 285 -7.76 2.25 -3.38
C PRO A 285 -8.35 3.50 -2.71
N ALA A 286 -7.96 3.84 -1.47
CA ALA A 286 -8.42 5.04 -0.79
C ALA A 286 -8.04 6.33 -1.56
N VAL A 287 -6.75 6.51 -1.88
CA VAL A 287 -6.28 7.67 -2.63
C VAL A 287 -6.84 7.69 -4.05
N LEU A 288 -6.79 6.55 -4.75
CA LEU A 288 -7.28 6.41 -6.12
C LEU A 288 -8.72 6.88 -6.23
N LYS A 289 -9.59 6.37 -5.36
CA LYS A 289 -11.03 6.60 -5.41
C LYS A 289 -11.42 7.96 -4.84
N GLN A 290 -10.66 8.49 -3.88
CA GLN A 290 -10.87 9.87 -3.44
C GLN A 290 -10.57 10.87 -4.56
N LEU A 291 -9.42 10.74 -5.23
CA LEU A 291 -9.01 11.65 -6.30
C LEU A 291 -9.85 11.46 -7.57
N ASN A 292 -10.02 10.23 -8.05
CA ASN A 292 -10.74 9.98 -9.31
C ASN A 292 -12.25 10.10 -9.16
N ASP A 293 -12.83 9.57 -8.07
CA ASP A 293 -14.29 9.45 -7.91
C ASP A 293 -14.87 10.48 -6.94
N GLY A 294 -14.04 11.27 -6.25
CA GLY A 294 -14.48 12.30 -5.30
C GLY A 294 -15.04 11.75 -3.99
N ILE A 295 -14.71 10.49 -3.65
CA ILE A 295 -15.16 9.87 -2.40
C ILE A 295 -14.35 10.44 -1.25
N ALA A 296 -14.96 11.35 -0.49
CA ALA A 296 -14.30 12.03 0.62
C ALA A 296 -13.98 11.05 1.75
N LEU A 297 -12.70 10.90 2.07
CA LEU A 297 -12.18 10.14 3.20
C LEU A 297 -11.12 10.94 3.95
N ARG A 298 -10.91 10.55 5.21
CA ARG A 298 -9.81 11.00 6.06
C ARG A 298 -9.21 9.81 6.79
N GLY A 299 -7.97 9.48 6.49
CA GLY A 299 -7.14 8.55 7.25
C GLY A 299 -6.81 9.12 8.62
N ILE A 300 -7.04 8.32 9.65
CA ILE A 300 -6.84 8.67 11.07
C ILE A 300 -5.86 7.73 11.77
N GLY A 301 -5.27 6.78 11.04
CA GLY A 301 -4.28 5.84 11.54
C GLY A 301 -3.78 4.90 10.45
N GLY A 302 -2.65 4.26 10.70
CA GLY A 302 -2.14 3.11 9.95
C GLY A 302 -2.63 1.79 10.55
N ALA A 303 -2.52 0.73 9.77
CA ALA A 303 -2.74 -0.64 10.24
C ALA A 303 -1.48 -1.49 10.06
N ASN A 304 -0.91 -1.45 8.85
CA ASN A 304 0.33 -2.14 8.54
C ASN A 304 1.06 -1.54 7.33
N ASP A 305 2.34 -1.84 7.28
CA ASP A 305 3.21 -1.76 6.12
C ASP A 305 3.52 -3.19 5.62
N GLU A 306 3.87 -3.31 4.34
CA GLU A 306 4.21 -4.59 3.68
C GLU A 306 3.11 -5.67 3.81
N GLY A 307 3.47 -6.96 3.84
CA GLY A 307 2.55 -8.08 3.98
C GLY A 307 1.85 -8.51 2.67
N SER A 308 2.44 -8.24 1.51
CA SER A 308 2.02 -8.84 0.24
C SER A 308 3.19 -9.53 -0.43
N ALA A 309 2.93 -10.42 -1.38
CA ALA A 309 3.99 -11.09 -2.11
C ALA A 309 3.56 -11.46 -3.53
N ILE A 310 4.53 -11.63 -4.41
CA ILE A 310 4.38 -12.32 -5.68
C ILE A 310 4.68 -13.80 -5.42
N VAL A 311 3.69 -14.65 -5.61
CA VAL A 311 3.78 -16.10 -5.39
C VAL A 311 3.69 -16.82 -6.72
N VAL A 312 4.60 -17.76 -6.96
CA VAL A 312 4.59 -18.65 -8.12
C VAL A 312 4.32 -20.08 -7.69
N ALA A 313 3.93 -20.94 -8.62
CA ALA A 313 3.77 -22.36 -8.33
C ALA A 313 5.10 -22.95 -7.80
N LYS A 314 5.01 -23.81 -6.78
CA LYS A 314 6.16 -24.36 -6.06
C LYS A 314 7.23 -24.93 -7.00
N ASP A 315 6.78 -25.73 -7.97
CA ASP A 315 7.64 -26.46 -8.90
C ASP A 315 7.87 -25.71 -10.23
N SER A 316 7.47 -24.43 -10.34
CA SER A 316 7.73 -23.66 -11.56
C SER A 316 9.22 -23.30 -11.72
N ASP A 317 9.62 -23.15 -12.97
CA ASP A 317 10.95 -22.70 -13.39
C ASP A 317 11.16 -21.19 -13.23
N ILE A 318 10.14 -20.41 -12.85
CA ILE A 318 10.18 -18.95 -12.70
C ILE A 318 11.06 -18.56 -11.50
N GLN A 319 12.26 -18.02 -11.74
CA GLN A 319 13.21 -17.64 -10.67
C GLN A 319 13.29 -16.14 -10.44
N SER A 320 12.81 -15.35 -11.38
CA SER A 320 12.87 -13.88 -11.34
C SER A 320 11.61 -13.26 -11.90
N ILE A 321 11.43 -11.96 -11.67
CA ILE A 321 10.35 -11.18 -12.28
C ILE A 321 10.45 -11.24 -13.81
N GLY A 322 11.66 -11.28 -14.38
CA GLY A 322 11.89 -11.40 -15.83
C GLY A 322 11.30 -12.67 -16.45
N ASP A 323 11.22 -13.75 -15.68
CA ASP A 323 10.64 -15.03 -16.12
C ASP A 323 9.09 -14.99 -16.16
N LEU A 324 8.47 -13.92 -15.65
CA LEU A 324 7.03 -13.65 -15.81
C LEU A 324 6.67 -13.08 -17.18
N LYS A 325 7.64 -12.88 -18.08
CA LYS A 325 7.36 -12.47 -19.45
C LYS A 325 6.44 -13.47 -20.14
N ASP A 326 5.37 -12.95 -20.72
CA ASP A 326 4.27 -13.66 -21.38
C ASP A 326 3.48 -14.60 -20.44
N LYS A 327 3.68 -14.49 -19.13
CA LYS A 327 2.97 -15.25 -18.10
C LYS A 327 1.75 -14.53 -17.58
N THR A 328 0.87 -15.28 -16.92
CA THR A 328 -0.38 -14.80 -16.33
C THR A 328 -0.28 -14.69 -14.81
N VAL A 329 -0.48 -13.49 -14.29
CA VAL A 329 -0.45 -13.18 -12.86
C VAL A 329 -1.83 -12.75 -12.38
N ALA A 330 -2.38 -13.45 -11.39
CA ALA A 330 -3.64 -13.04 -10.78
C ALA A 330 -3.45 -11.89 -9.76
N ILE A 331 -4.39 -10.95 -9.74
CA ILE A 331 -4.45 -9.86 -8.77
C ILE A 331 -5.87 -9.73 -8.19
N PRO A 332 -6.06 -9.16 -6.98
CA PRO A 332 -7.38 -9.09 -6.34
C PRO A 332 -8.33 -8.10 -7.02
N GLY A 333 -7.77 -7.19 -7.81
CA GLY A 333 -8.47 -6.15 -8.56
C GLY A 333 -7.51 -5.06 -9.00
N LEU A 334 -7.88 -4.29 -10.02
CA LEU A 334 -7.14 -3.08 -10.37
C LEU A 334 -7.36 -1.99 -9.32
N GLY A 335 -6.30 -1.28 -8.96
CA GLY A 335 -6.34 -0.21 -7.96
C GLY A 335 -6.17 -0.69 -6.52
N THR A 336 -5.90 -1.98 -6.29
CA THR A 336 -5.47 -2.49 -4.97
C THR A 336 -3.97 -2.32 -4.78
N VAL A 337 -3.49 -2.32 -3.53
CA VAL A 337 -2.04 -2.28 -3.22
C VAL A 337 -1.29 -3.37 -4.00
N GLN A 338 -1.85 -4.58 -4.07
CA GLN A 338 -1.26 -5.73 -4.77
C GLN A 338 -1.09 -5.47 -6.28
N SER A 339 -2.06 -4.80 -6.92
CA SER A 339 -1.91 -4.41 -8.32
C SER A 339 -0.77 -3.41 -8.53
N TYR A 340 -0.55 -2.50 -7.56
CA TYR A 340 0.56 -1.56 -7.59
C TYR A 340 1.92 -2.21 -7.31
N ILE A 341 1.97 -3.20 -6.41
CA ILE A 341 3.19 -3.99 -6.18
C ILE A 341 3.59 -4.75 -7.44
N LEU A 342 2.63 -5.37 -8.14
CA LEU A 342 2.91 -6.03 -9.42
C LEU A 342 3.42 -5.04 -10.48
N ASP A 343 2.81 -3.86 -10.56
CA ASP A 343 3.23 -2.81 -11.50
C ASP A 343 4.65 -2.30 -11.20
N LEU A 344 4.98 -2.04 -9.93
CA LEU A 344 6.32 -1.65 -9.51
C LEU A 344 7.35 -2.74 -9.85
N ALA A 345 7.05 -4.00 -9.52
CA ALA A 345 7.93 -5.12 -9.84
C ALA A 345 8.16 -5.24 -11.36
N ALA A 346 7.11 -5.08 -12.18
CA ALA A 346 7.21 -5.10 -13.63
C ALA A 346 8.08 -3.94 -14.16
N ARG A 347 7.81 -2.69 -13.73
CA ARG A 347 8.56 -1.51 -14.18
C ARG A 347 10.04 -1.55 -13.77
N ASN A 348 10.34 -1.99 -12.56
CA ASN A 348 11.71 -2.18 -12.08
C ASN A 348 12.50 -3.21 -12.90
N ASN A 349 11.80 -4.07 -13.66
CA ASN A 349 12.37 -5.09 -14.53
C ASN A 349 12.10 -4.81 -16.03
N THR A 350 11.82 -3.56 -16.40
CA THR A 350 11.57 -3.14 -17.81
C THR A 350 10.47 -3.99 -18.48
N MET A 351 9.39 -4.27 -17.74
CA MET A 351 8.18 -4.94 -18.22
C MET A 351 6.96 -4.04 -18.10
N LYS A 352 5.90 -4.37 -18.84
CA LYS A 352 4.60 -3.73 -18.76
C LYS A 352 3.54 -4.75 -18.34
N LEU A 353 2.48 -4.25 -17.72
CA LEU A 353 1.29 -5.04 -17.43
C LEU A 353 0.27 -4.91 -18.58
N GLN A 354 -0.39 -6.01 -18.92
CA GLN A 354 -1.50 -6.02 -19.87
C GLN A 354 -2.61 -6.94 -19.36
N ALA A 355 -3.87 -6.54 -19.53
CA ALA A 355 -4.98 -7.45 -19.25
C ALA A 355 -4.90 -8.67 -20.20
N LYS A 356 -5.14 -9.86 -19.67
CA LYS A 356 -5.17 -11.09 -20.47
C LYS A 356 -6.43 -11.19 -21.33
#